data_AF-A0A7J4LRK7-F1
#
_entry.id   AF-A0A7J4LRK7-F1
#
_cell.length_a   1.000
_cell.length_b   1.000
_cell.length_c   1.000
_cell.angle_alpha   90.00
_cell.angle_beta   90.00
_cell.angle_gamma   90.00
#
_symmetry.space_group_name_H-M   'P 1'
#
loop_
_entity.id
_entity.type
_entity.pdbx_description
1 polymer ?
#
loop_
_entity_poly.entity_id
_entity_poly.type
_entity_poly.pdbx_seq_one_letter_code
_entity_poly.pdbx_strand_id
1 'polypeptide(L)' 'MLYFKAWFLALDILLLDKEGKSPKDHTERFMMLKQVFPELYDELNQRYPTYRATYTTTLHQKICTEVRTYVKKLTASIKL' A
#
# COMPACT_ATOMS: atom_id res chain seq x y z
N MET A 1 -2.62 1.88 -11.46
CA MET A 1 -3.86 1.71 -10.66
C MET A 1 -3.94 0.33 -9.99
N LEU A 2 -3.98 -0.79 -10.74
CA LEU A 2 -4.18 -2.13 -10.15
C LEU A 2 -3.12 -2.55 -9.13
N TYR A 3 -1.84 -2.28 -9.39
CA TYR A 3 -0.78 -2.59 -8.43
C TYR A 3 -0.86 -1.78 -7.13
N PHE A 4 -1.33 -0.53 -7.19
CA PHE A 4 -1.58 0.27 -5.97
C PHE A 4 -2.74 -0.32 -5.17
N LYS A 5 -3.81 -0.76 -5.84
CA LYS A 5 -4.92 -1.45 -5.17
C LYS A 5 -4.45 -2.74 -4.48
N ALA A 6 -3.62 -3.53 -5.15
CA ALA A 6 -3.03 -4.73 -4.55
C ALA A 6 -2.14 -4.41 -3.35
N TRP A 7 -1.36 -3.32 -3.44
CA TRP A 7 -0.51 -2.88 -2.33
C TRP A 7 -1.34 -2.43 -1.13
N PHE A 8 -2.38 -1.62 -1.34
CA PHE A 8 -3.28 -1.21 -0.26
C PHE A 8 -3.95 -2.40 0.40
N LEU A 9 -4.44 -3.36 -0.39
CA LEU A 9 -5.08 -4.56 0.15
C LEU A 9 -4.10 -5.40 1.00
N ALA A 10 -2.86 -5.53 0.54
CA ALA A 10 -1.83 -6.24 1.30
C ALA A 10 -1.50 -5.54 2.63
N LEU A 11 -1.48 -4.20 2.65
CA LEU A 11 -1.32 -3.42 3.88
C LEU A 11 -2.55 -3.56 4.80
N ASP A 12 -3.75 -3.62 4.25
CA ASP A 12 -4.98 -3.81 5.02
C ASP A 12 -5.01 -5.20 5.68
N ILE A 13 -4.50 -6.23 5.01
CA ILE A 13 -4.34 -7.57 5.57
C ILE A 13 -3.34 -7.55 6.74
N LEU A 14 -2.19 -6.88 6.60
CA LEU A 14 -1.21 -6.76 7.68
C LEU A 14 -1.79 -6.01 8.90
N LEU A 15 -2.55 -4.94 8.66
CA LEU A 15 -3.22 -4.21 9.73
C LEU A 15 -4.31 -5.06 10.38
N LEU A 16 -5.08 -5.82 9.60
CA LEU A 16 -6.10 -6.73 10.12
C LEU A 16 -5.49 -7.81 11.01
N ASP A 17 -4.39 -8.43 10.58
CA ASP A 17 -3.67 -9.45 11.35
C ASP A 17 -3.12 -8.87 12.67
N LYS A 18 -2.56 -7.65 12.62
CA LYS A 18 -1.91 -7.03 13.77
C LYS A 18 -2.86 -6.38 14.78
N GLU A 19 -3.91 -5.70 14.31
CA GLU A 19 -4.81 -4.88 15.12
C GLU A 19 -6.24 -5.46 15.23
N GLY A 20 -6.54 -6.56 14.52
CA GLY A 20 -7.88 -7.16 14.48
C GLY A 20 -8.93 -6.34 13.71
N LYS A 21 -8.52 -5.27 13.02
CA LYS A 21 -9.39 -4.40 12.22
C LYS A 21 -8.68 -3.91 10.97
N SER A 22 -9.44 -3.76 9.87
CA SER A 22 -8.97 -3.13 8.64
C SER A 22 -9.38 -1.66 8.59
N PRO A 23 -8.60 -0.77 7.95
CA PRO A 23 -8.99 0.62 7.77
C PRO A 23 -10.18 0.76 6.82
N LYS A 24 -11.06 1.73 7.08
CA LYS A 24 -12.23 2.04 6.25
C LYS A 24 -11.93 2.95 5.06
N ASP A 25 -10.83 3.70 5.12
CA ASP A 25 -10.43 4.67 4.09
C ASP A 25 -8.90 4.88 4.05
N HIS A 26 -8.44 5.75 3.14
CA HIS A 26 -7.02 6.07 3.04
C HIS A 26 -6.47 6.76 4.29
N THR A 27 -7.20 7.71 4.86
CA THR A 27 -6.77 8.47 6.04
C THR A 27 -6.54 7.54 7.24
N GLU A 28 -7.50 6.65 7.51
CA GLU A 28 -7.40 5.67 8.57
C GLU A 28 -6.25 4.69 8.31
N ARG A 29 -6.06 4.23 7.06
CA ARG A 29 -4.91 3.38 6.70
C ARG A 29 -3.58 4.05 7.01
N PHE A 30 -3.39 5.30 6.61
CA PHE A 30 -2.15 6.04 6.87
C PHE A 30 -1.91 6.22 8.38
N MET A 31 -2.97 6.54 9.13
CA MET A 31 -2.88 6.68 10.59
C MET A 31 -2.51 5.36 11.27
N MET A 32 -3.16 4.26 10.91
CA MET A 32 -2.87 2.94 11.44
C MET A 32 -1.46 2.46 11.08
N LEU A 33 -1.04 2.62 9.81
CA LEU A 33 0.32 2.27 9.39
C LEU A 33 1.37 3.08 10.14
N LYS A 34 1.14 4.39 10.37
CA LYS A 34 2.08 5.22 11.12
C LYS A 34 2.31 4.73 12.55
N GLN A 35 1.27 4.16 13.17
CA GLN A 35 1.33 3.63 14.53
C GLN A 35 1.95 2.24 14.59
N VAL A 36 1.60 1.38 13.64
CA VAL A 36 1.88 -0.07 13.73
C VAL A 36 3.09 -0.48 12.89
N PHE A 37 3.28 0.14 11.73
CA PHE A 37 4.31 -0.18 10.75
C PHE A 37 4.92 1.11 10.14
N PRO A 38 5.67 1.91 10.92
CA PRO A 38 6.15 3.23 10.50
C PRO A 38 6.98 3.18 9.20
N GLU A 39 7.76 2.12 8.99
CA GLU A 39 8.52 1.94 7.75
C GLU A 39 7.60 1.80 6.51
N LEU A 40 6.52 1.03 6.63
CA LEU A 40 5.54 0.87 5.55
C LEU A 40 4.73 2.15 5.33
N TYR A 41 4.48 2.92 6.38
CA TYR A 41 3.90 4.25 6.27
C TYR A 41 4.79 5.18 5.44
N ASP A 42 6.08 5.25 5.73
CA ASP A 42 7.01 6.12 5.03
C ASP A 42 7.11 5.76 3.53
N GLU A 43 7.21 4.46 3.22
CA GLU A 43 7.23 3.97 1.84
C GLU A 43 5.95 4.32 1.07
N LEU A 44 4.79 4.12 1.70
CA LEU A 44 3.47 4.43 1.12
C LEU A 44 3.30 5.93 0.91
N ASN A 45 3.68 6.74 1.90
CA ASN A 45 3.54 8.18 1.86
C ASN A 45 4.37 8.79 0.72
N GLN A 46 5.60 8.32 0.53
CA GLN A 46 6.47 8.76 -0.58
C GLN A 46 5.85 8.49 -1.95
N ARG A 47 5.10 7.39 -2.12
CA ARG A 47 4.51 6.95 -3.40
C ARG A 47 3.06 7.38 -3.58
N TYR A 48 2.44 7.96 -2.56
CA TYR A 48 1.05 8.41 -2.61
C TYR A 48 0.79 9.49 -3.68
N PRO A 49 1.70 10.46 -3.93
CA PRO A 49 1.53 11.40 -5.05
C PRO A 49 1.46 10.68 -6.40
N THR A 50 2.28 9.65 -6.61
CA THR A 50 2.26 8.83 -7.83
C THR A 50 0.94 8.08 -7.96
N TYR A 51 0.41 7.53 -6.87
CA TYR A 51 -0.93 6.94 -6.85
C TYR A 51 -2.02 7.95 -7.25
N ARG A 52 -1.98 9.17 -6.69
CA ARG A 52 -2.93 10.24 -7.02
C ARG A 52 -2.88 10.63 -8.49
N ALA A 53 -1.68 10.67 -9.08
CA ALA A 53 -1.50 10.93 -10.52
C ALA A 53 -2.13 9.84 -11.41
N THR A 54 -2.30 8.61 -10.90
CA THR A 54 -2.93 7.53 -11.68
C THR A 54 -4.40 7.76 -12.00
N TYR A 55 -5.05 8.71 -11.32
CA TYR A 55 -6.44 9.12 -11.59
C TYR A 55 -6.55 10.14 -12.72
N THR A 56 -5.45 10.82 -13.07
CA THR A 56 -5.47 11.95 -14.00
C THR A 56 -4.51 11.75 -15.17
N THR A 57 -3.64 10.74 -15.15
CA THR A 57 -2.62 10.53 -16.19
C THR A 57 -2.38 9.05 -16.49
N THR A 58 -2.04 8.74 -17.75
CA THR A 58 -1.60 7.42 -18.16
C THR A 58 -0.26 7.08 -17.52
N LEU A 59 -0.23 6.04 -16.70
CA LEU A 59 0.97 5.58 -16.00
C LEU A 59 2.00 4.98 -16.95
N HIS A 60 3.28 5.29 -16.75
CA HIS A 60 4.39 4.61 -17.42
C HIS A 60 4.64 3.21 -16.84
N GLN A 61 5.01 2.27 -17.73
CA GLN A 61 5.27 0.87 -17.41
C GLN A 61 6.30 0.66 -16.29
N LYS A 62 7.31 1.54 -16.21
CA LYS A 62 8.33 1.52 -15.15
C LYS A 62 7.71 1.59 -13.75
N ILE A 63 6.77 2.50 -13.54
CA ILE A 63 6.08 2.68 -12.25
C ILE A 63 5.26 1.43 -11.91
N CYS A 64 4.58 0.83 -12.90
CA CYS A 64 3.84 -0.41 -12.71
C CYS A 64 4.75 -1.56 -12.23
N THR A 65 5.95 -1.67 -12.80
CA THR A 65 6.93 -2.70 -12.41
C THR A 65 7.47 -2.49 -10.99
N GLU A 66 7.72 -1.23 -10.61
CA GLU A 66 8.15 -0.88 -9.25
C GLU A 66 7.09 -1.28 -8.21
N VAL A 67 5.83 -0.85 -8.40
CA VAL A 67 4.74 -1.18 -7.47
C VAL A 67 4.48 -2.69 -7.43
N ARG A 68 4.59 -3.40 -8.56
CA ARG A 68 4.50 -4.87 -8.59
C ARG A 68 5.54 -5.54 -7.70
N THR A 69 6.76 -5.03 -7.69
CA THR A 69 7.86 -5.57 -6.88
C THR A 69 7.56 -5.43 -5.39
N TYR A 70 7.02 -4.28 -4.98
CA TYR A 70 6.57 -4.07 -3.60
C TYR A 70 5.46 -5.03 -3.20
N VAL A 71 4.42 -5.17 -4.03
CA VAL A 71 3.33 -6.11 -3.76
C VAL A 71 3.87 -7.51 -3.55
N LYS A 72 4.77 -7.99 -4.43
CA LYS A 72 5.37 -9.32 -4.29
C LYS A 72 6.14 -9.50 -2.99
N LYS A 73 6.95 -8.52 -2.60
CA LYS A 73 7.71 -8.56 -1.34
C LYS A 73 6.75 -8.61 -0.14
N LEU A 74 5.75 -7.74 -0.13
CA LEU A 74 4.78 -7.66 0.96
C LEU A 74 3.96 -8.96 1.09
N THR A 75 3.50 -9.52 -0.03
CA THR A 75 2.77 -10.79 -0.03
C THR A 75 3.61 -11.98 0.37
N ALA A 76 4.92 -11.97 0.11
CA ALA A 76 5.81 -13.03 0.56
C ALA A 76 6.05 -13.01 2.08
N SER A 77 5.91 -11.85 2.72
CA SER A 77 6.00 -11.71 4.18
C SER A 77 4.70 -12.04 4.92
N ILE A 78 3.55 -12.08 4.22
CA ILE A 78 2.28 -12.47 4.80
C ILE A 78 2.18 -14.01 4.74
N LYS A 79 2.29 -14.68 5.89
CA LYS A 79 1.90 -16.10 6.02
C LYS A 79 0.38 -16.14 6.20
N LEU A 80 -0.34 -16.48 5.13
CA LEU A 80 -1.74 -16.91 5.21
C LEU A 80 -1.83 -18.34 5.75
#